data_AF-A0A3S4J7T8-F1
#
_entry.id   AF-A0A3S4J7T8-F1
#
_cell.length_a   1.000
_cell.length_b   1.000
_cell.length_c   1.000
_cell.angle_alpha   90.00
_cell.angle_beta   90.00
_cell.angle_gamma   90.00
#
_symmetry.space_group_name_H-M   'P 1'
#
loop_
_entity.id
_entity.type
_entity.pdbx_description
1 polymer ?
#
loop_
_entity_poly.entity_id
_entity_poly.type
_entity_poly.pdbx_seq_one_letter_code
_entity_poly.pdbx_strand_id
1 'polypeptide(L)' 'MTYELEFDPRALKEWHKLGDTVKAQLKKKLADVLLNPRIDSARLNGLPDCYKIKLKSSGYRLVYQGSG' A
#
# COMPACT_ATOMS: atom_id res chain seq x y z
N MET A 1 0.09 16.61 -8.90
CA MET A 1 -0.14 16.58 -7.44
C MET A 1 0.40 15.23 -6.98
N THR A 2 1.53 15.23 -6.27
CA THR A 2 2.14 14.01 -5.72
C THR A 2 1.61 13.84 -4.32
N TYR A 3 1.05 12.68 -4.01
CA TYR A 3 0.65 12.35 -2.64
C TYR A 3 1.91 12.08 -1.82
N GLU A 4 1.81 12.24 -0.50
CA GLU A 4 2.85 11.86 0.43
C GLU A 4 2.55 10.49 1.06
N LEU A 5 3.61 9.76 1.39
CA LEU A 5 3.51 8.45 2.02
C LEU A 5 3.74 8.59 3.52
N GLU A 6 2.73 8.26 4.31
CA GLU A 6 2.83 8.10 5.75
C GLU A 6 2.49 6.66 6.15
N PHE A 7 3.17 6.16 7.19
CA PHE A 7 2.85 4.87 7.79
C PHE A 7 2.18 5.06 9.15
N ASP A 8 1.05 4.38 9.37
CA ASP A 8 0.55 4.12 10.72
C ASP A 8 1.66 3.43 11.53
N PRO A 9 1.90 3.79 12.81
CA PRO A 9 2.98 3.19 13.61
C PRO A 9 2.93 1.66 13.70
N ARG A 10 1.73 1.06 13.63
CA ARG A 10 1.54 -0.40 13.59
C ARG A 10 1.98 -0.96 12.24
N ALA A 11 1.58 -0.31 11.14
CA ALA A 11 1.98 -0.69 9.79
C ALA A 11 3.50 -0.55 9.59
N LEU A 12 4.13 0.48 10.18
CA LEU A 12 5.59 0.64 10.13
C LEU A 12 6.32 -0.50 10.84
N LYS A 13 5.82 -0.94 12.00
CA LYS A 13 6.36 -2.11 12.72
C LYS A 13 6.26 -3.38 11.88
N GLU A 14 5.14 -3.61 11.20
CA GLU A 14 4.97 -4.75 10.29
C GLU A 14 5.87 -4.62 9.06
N TRP A 15 6.00 -3.42 8.50
CA TRP A 15 6.88 -3.12 7.39
C TRP A 15 8.33 -3.50 7.69
N HIS A 16 8.84 -3.18 8.88
CA HIS A 16 10.20 -3.52 9.26
C HIS A 16 10.46 -5.03 9.33
N LYS A 17 9.44 -5.85 9.64
CA LYS A 17 9.53 -7.31 9.69
C LYS A 17 9.56 -7.98 8.31
N LEU A 18 9.25 -7.25 7.24
CA LEU A 18 9.29 -7.78 5.87
C LEU A 18 10.74 -8.01 5.42
N GLY A 19 10.96 -9.10 4.69
CA GLY A 19 12.22 -9.32 3.98
C GLY A 19 12.42 -8.32 2.82
N ASP A 20 13.67 -8.10 2.44
CA ASP A 20 14.06 -7.03 1.51
C ASP A 20 13.41 -7.17 0.13
N THR A 21 13.26 -8.40 -0.37
CA THR A 21 12.55 -8.67 -1.63
C THR A 21 11.10 -8.18 -1.59
N VAL A 22 10.39 -8.43 -0.49
CA VAL A 22 8.99 -8.01 -0.34
C VAL A 22 8.90 -6.49 -0.20
N LYS A 23 9.80 -5.88 0.59
CA LYS A 23 9.90 -4.41 0.70
C LYS A 23 10.13 -3.77 -0.66
N ALA A 24 11.06 -4.28 -1.46
CA ALA A 24 11.36 -3.75 -2.79
C ALA A 24 10.16 -3.83 -3.74
N GLN A 25 9.46 -4.98 -3.74
CA GLN A 25 8.25 -5.18 -4.54
C GLN A 25 7.12 -4.21 -4.13
N LEU A 26 6.91 -4.01 -2.82
CA LEU A 26 5.91 -3.07 -2.31
C LEU A 26 6.30 -1.62 -2.61
N LYS A 27 7.57 -1.22 -2.42
CA LYS A 27 8.06 0.13 -2.74
C LYS A 27 7.78 0.51 -4.19
N LYS A 28 8.03 -0.41 -5.14
CA LYS A 28 7.72 -0.18 -6.56
C LYS A 28 6.24 0.15 -6.78
N LYS A 29 5.35 -0.61 -6.16
CA LYS A 29 3.89 -0.38 -6.29
C LYS A 29 3.42 0.87 -5.53
N LEU A 30 4.04 1.19 -4.40
CA LEU A 30 3.75 2.41 -3.65
C LEU A 30 4.13 3.66 -4.46
N ALA A 31 5.24 3.63 -5.20
CA ALA A 31 5.61 4.74 -6.09
C ALA A 31 4.51 5.04 -7.13
N ASP A 32 3.90 4.00 -7.72
CA ASP A 32 2.76 4.16 -8.64
C ASP A 32 1.51 4.74 -7.92
N VAL A 33 1.28 4.31 -6.67
CA VAL A 33 0.17 4.79 -5.83
C VAL A 33 0.30 6.27 -5.49
N LEU A 34 1.52 6.80 -5.32
CA LEU A 34 1.73 8.23 -5.06
C LEU A 34 1.38 9.13 -6.25
N LEU A 35 1.26 8.56 -7.46
CA LEU A 35 0.80 9.28 -8.65
C LEU A 35 -0.73 9.26 -8.75
N ASN A 36 -1.35 8.10 -8.46
CA ASN A 36 -2.80 7.95 -8.43
C ASN A 36 -3.24 6.94 -7.35
N PRO A 37 -3.62 7.39 -6.15
CA PRO A 37 -3.95 6.50 -5.05
C PRO A 37 -5.35 5.90 -5.17
N ARG A 38 -6.25 6.51 -5.96
CA ARG A 38 -7.63 6.05 -6.09
C ARG A 38 -7.75 5.06 -7.24
N ILE A 39 -7.55 3.78 -6.93
CA ILE A 39 -7.62 2.67 -7.89
C ILE A 39 -8.88 1.86 -7.59
N ASP A 40 -9.95 2.07 -8.36
CA ASP A 40 -11.27 1.48 -8.07
C ASP A 40 -11.25 -0.06 -7.96
N SER A 41 -10.48 -0.73 -8.82
CA SER A 41 -10.33 -2.20 -8.79
C SER A 41 -9.62 -2.72 -7.53
N ALA A 42 -8.90 -1.85 -6.81
CA ALA A 42 -8.20 -2.17 -5.57
C ALA A 42 -8.99 -1.79 -4.31
N ARG A 43 -10.13 -1.09 -4.45
CA ARG A 43 -10.94 -0.59 -3.33
C ARG A 43 -11.38 -1.73 -2.40
N LEU A 44 -11.38 -1.44 -1.10
CA LEU A 44 -11.89 -2.33 -0.08
C LEU A 44 -13.40 -2.13 0.12
N ASN A 45 -14.13 -3.24 0.23
CA ASN A 45 -15.55 -3.21 0.57
C ASN A 45 -15.70 -2.88 2.05
N GLY A 46 -16.61 -1.97 2.38
CA GLY A 46 -16.91 -1.59 3.77
C GLY A 46 -15.88 -0.68 4.43
N LEU A 47 -14.84 -0.25 3.71
CA LEU A 47 -13.84 0.69 4.22
C LEU A 47 -13.60 1.81 3.19
N PRO A 48 -14.22 3.00 3.39
CA PRO A 48 -14.11 4.12 2.47
C PRO A 48 -12.66 4.56 2.25
N ASP A 49 -12.34 4.90 0.99
CA ASP A 49 -11.02 5.40 0.56
C ASP A 49 -9.82 4.51 0.91
N CYS A 50 -10.06 3.24 1.26
CA CYS A 50 -9.02 2.26 1.46
C CYS A 50 -8.91 1.31 0.27
N TYR A 51 -7.67 1.02 -0.09
CA TYR A 51 -7.31 0.26 -1.28
C TYR A 51 -6.25 -0.78 -0.89
N LYS A 52 -6.10 -1.83 -1.71
CA LYS A 52 -5.15 -2.91 -1.44
C LYS A 52 -4.15 -3.15 -2.56
N ILE A 53 -2.89 -3.27 -2.20
CA ILE A 53 -1.81 -3.81 -3.04
C ILE A 53 -1.70 -5.31 -2.78
N LYS A 54 -1.66 -6.11 -3.86
CA LYS A 54 -1.49 -7.58 -3.78
C LYS A 54 -0.13 -7.99 -4.37
N LEU A 55 0.64 -8.77 -3.61
CA LEU A 55 1.80 -9.53 -4.09
C LEU A 55 1.45 -11.01 -4.09
N LYS A 56 0.81 -11.48 -5.17
CA LYS A 56 0.22 -12.83 -5.25
C LYS A 56 1.26 -13.94 -5.02
N SER A 57 2.43 -13.83 -5.65
CA SER A 57 3.50 -14.84 -5.55
C SER A 57 4.08 -14.95 -4.14
N SER A 58 4.19 -13.82 -3.45
CA SER A 58 4.82 -13.73 -2.14
C SER A 58 3.80 -13.87 -0.99
N GLY A 59 2.49 -13.91 -1.28
CA GLY A 59 1.43 -14.06 -0.29
C GLY A 59 1.08 -12.80 0.52
N TYR A 60 1.62 -11.62 0.16
CA TYR A 60 1.43 -10.38 0.91
C TYR A 60 0.30 -9.48 0.37
N ARG A 61 -0.34 -8.77 1.28
CA ARG A 61 -1.28 -7.68 0.99
C ARG A 61 -0.91 -6.46 1.83
N LEU A 62 -0.82 -5.30 1.18
CA LEU A 62 -0.66 -4.01 1.87
C LEU A 62 -1.94 -3.21 1.66
N VAL A 63 -2.47 -2.62 2.72
CA VAL A 63 -3.63 -1.72 2.65
C VAL A 63 -3.13 -0.29 2.83
N TYR A 64 -3.67 0.63 2.04
CA TYR A 64 -3.40 2.06 2.15
C TYR A 64 -4.70 2.84 2.06
N GLN A 65 -4.69 4.06 2.61
CA GLN A 65 -5.81 5.01 2.52
C GLN A 65 -5.41 6.16 1.60
N GLY A 66 -6.29 6.50 0.65
CA GLY A 66 -6.11 7.66 -0.23
C GLY A 66 -6.78 8.89 0.36
N SER A 67 -6.14 9.51 1.35
CA SER A 67 -6.61 10.77 1.94
C SER A 67 -6.31 11.93 0.97
N GLY A 68 -7.31 12.78 0.72
CA GLY A 68 -7.16 14.03 -0.02
C GLY A 68 -6.93 15.19 0.94
#